data_AF-A0A3C1UEY1-F1
#
_entry.id   AF-A0A3C1UEY1-F1
#
_cell.length_a   1.000
_cell.length_b   1.000
_cell.length_c   1.000
_cell.angle_alpha   90.00
_cell.angle_beta   90.00
_cell.angle_gamma   90.00
#
_symmetry.space_group_name_H-M   'P 1'
#
loop_
_entity.id
_entity.type
_entity.pdbx_description
1 polymer ?
#
loop_
_entity_poly.entity_id
_entity_poly.type
_entity_poly.pdbx_seq_one_letter_code
_entity_poly.pdbx_strand_id
1 'polypeptide(L)' 'MKQEQLDKVKSVVRNIPDFPVPGIQFKDLTTAFK' A
#
# COMPACT_ATOMS: atom_id res chain seq x y z
N MET A 1 -5.68 -11.14 -17.15
CA MET A 1 -6.79 -10.51 -16.41
C MET A 1 -6.57 -10.52 -14.89
N LYS A 2 -6.57 -11.66 -14.19
CA LYS A 2 -6.37 -11.69 -12.72
C LYS A 2 -5.07 -11.05 -12.23
N GLN A 3 -3.95 -11.28 -12.92
CA GLN A 3 -2.65 -10.70 -12.55
C GLN A 3 -2.63 -9.18 -12.69
N GLU A 4 -3.14 -8.66 -13.82
CA GLU A 4 -3.25 -7.22 -14.06
C GLU A 4 -4.13 -6.51 -13.03
N GLN A 5 -5.22 -7.14 -12.58
CA GLN A 5 -6.06 -6.61 -11.50
C GLN A 5 -5.28 -6.57 -10.18
N LEU A 6 -4.50 -7.60 -9.87
CA LEU A 6 -3.67 -7.63 -8.68
C LEU A 6 -2.57 -6.56 -8.72
N ASP A 7 -1.98 -6.32 -9.89
CA ASP A 7 -0.92 -5.33 -10.07
C ASP A 7 -1.47 -3.90 -9.91
N LYS A 8 -2.70 -3.65 -10.39
CA LYS A 8 -3.43 -2.39 -10.15
C LYS A 8 -3.72 -2.16 -8.67
N VAL A 9 -4.05 -3.20 -7.91
CA VAL A 9 -4.25 -3.08 -6.46
C VAL A 9 -2.92 -2.81 -5.75
N LYS A 10 -1.84 -3.49 -6.13
CA LYS A 10 -0.52 -3.28 -5.52
C LYS A 10 0.03 -1.88 -5.79
N SER A 11 -0.25 -1.29 -6.95
CA SER A 11 0.30 0.02 -7.32
C SER A 11 -0.24 1.17 -6.48
N VAL A 12 -1.41 1.01 -5.84
CA VAL A 12 -2.02 2.05 -4.98
C VAL A 12 -1.64 1.92 -3.50
N VAL A 13 -0.97 0.83 -3.10
CA VAL A 13 -0.50 0.64 -1.72
C VAL A 13 0.85 1.32 -1.52
N ARG A 14 0.91 2.32 -0.62
CA ARG A 14 2.16 2.99 -0.28
C ARG A 14 2.81 2.35 0.94
N ASN A 15 4.14 2.42 1.01
CA ASN A 15 4.91 1.96 2.15
C ASN A 15 5.47 3.15 2.93
N ILE A 16 5.14 3.23 4.22
CA ILE A 16 5.62 4.28 5.13
C ILE A 16 6.46 3.58 6.22
N PRO A 17 7.79 3.73 6.20
CA PRO A 17 8.64 3.15 7.23
C PRO A 17 8.47 3.89 8.57
N ASP A 18 8.68 3.17 9.66
CA ASP A 18 8.71 3.65 11.04
C ASP A 18 7.43 4.39 11.50
N PHE A 19 6.26 3.98 10.99
CA PHE A 19 4.96 4.55 11.34
C PHE A 19 4.00 3.52 11.93
N PRO A 20 3.24 3.84 13.01
CA PRO A 20 3.34 5.07 13.82
C PRO A 20 4.51 5.06 14.80
N VAL A 21 5.22 3.94 14.93
CA VAL A 21 6.38 3.78 15.80
C VAL A 21 7.56 3.16 15.03
N PRO A 22 8.81 3.37 15.48
CA PRO A 22 9.99 2.79 14.86
C PRO A 22 9.91 1.26 14.71
N GLY A 23 10.42 0.75 13.59
CA GLY A 23 10.44 -0.68 13.25
C GLY A 23 9.21 -1.17 12.49
N ILE A 24 8.15 -0.37 12.30
CA ILE A 24 6.95 -0.76 11.55
C ILE A 24 7.02 -0.26 10.10
N GLN A 25 6.77 -1.15 9.13
CA GLN A 25 6.54 -0.75 7.74
C GLN A 25 5.04 -0.68 7.45
N PHE A 26 4.46 0.51 7.61
CA PHE A 26 3.03 0.73 7.45
C PHE A 26 2.63 0.71 5.97
N LYS A 27 1.56 -0.03 5.65
CA LYS A 27 0.97 -0.07 4.32
C LYS A 27 -0.21 0.89 4.28
N ASP A 28 -0.02 2.04 3.66
CA ASP A 28 -1.07 3.04 3.51
C ASP A 28 -1.95 2.74 2.29
N LEU A 29 -3.24 2.57 2.56
CA LEU A 29 -4.28 2.28 1.58
C LEU A 29 -5.15 3.50 1.26
N THR A 30 -4.95 4.65 1.91
CA THR A 30 -5.80 5.84 1.70
C THR A 30 -5.83 6.30 0.24
N THR A 31 -4.74 6.10 -0.50
CA THR A 31 -4.67 6.37 -1.95
C THR A 31 -5.66 5.54 -2.76
N ALA A 32 -6.05 4.34 -2.29
CA ALA A 32 -7.00 3.47 -3.00
C ALA A 32 -8.46 3.94 -2.89
N PHE A 33 -8.76 4.85 -1.96
CA PHE A 33 -10.12 5.34 -1.66
C PHE A 33 -10.36 6.79 -2.10
N LYS A 34 -9.39 7.40 -2.78
CA LYS A 34 -9.55 8.71 -3.43
C LYS A 34 -10.14 8.51 -4.82
#